data_AF-A0A1H8MLF2-F1
#
_entry.id   AF-A0A1H8MLF2-F1
#
_cell.length_a   1.000
_cell.length_b   1.000
_cell.length_c   1.000
_cell.angle_alpha   90.00
_cell.angle_beta   90.00
_cell.angle_gamma   90.00
#
_symmetry.space_group_name_H-M   'P 1'
#
loop_
_entity.id
_entity.type
_entity.pdbx_description
1 polymer ?
#
loop_
_entity_poly.entity_id
_entity_poly.type
_entity_poly.pdbx_seq_one_letter_code
_entity_poly.pdbx_strand_id
1 'polypeptide(L)'
;MLVVVGADLLHPISDPLERELKSSDLEWIWLVLMWAYIIGGYLGSLILLNKTILPFWLPSYLYARSIIFTKISADEAKRLSFLFDGSLNGSWYPLGALRKIDPEFRREALFRFANKIAAEQGWQRPFAMPEDILRNQHRAKDEAHTSQKETRHTTNKPGSFSADPQIGICLQILGLHQMPKSFEDIKAAYRRKIAGFHPDKFSNERAEVLQYAEEESKRLNFAYSYLESRFAGKMT
;
A
#
# COMPACT_ATOMS: atom_id res chain seq x y z
N MET A 1 34.14 -8.93 11.01
CA MET A 1 34.39 -9.12 12.47
C MET A 1 33.21 -9.86 13.14
N LEU A 2 32.67 -10.93 12.52
CA LEU A 2 31.48 -11.67 13.01
C LEU A 2 31.71 -13.19 13.14
N VAL A 3 32.90 -13.70 12.79
CA VAL A 3 33.22 -15.14 12.85
C VAL A 3 33.77 -15.57 14.22
N VAL A 4 34.18 -14.61 15.07
CA VAL A 4 34.92 -14.91 16.30
C VAL A 4 34.03 -15.45 17.43
N VAL A 5 32.75 -15.08 17.48
CA VAL A 5 31.85 -15.45 18.60
C VAL A 5 31.44 -16.93 18.58
N GLY A 6 31.55 -17.62 17.45
CA GLY A 6 31.19 -19.04 17.33
C GLY A 6 32.31 -20.02 17.72
N ALA A 7 33.58 -19.60 17.67
CA ALA A 7 34.72 -20.48 17.91
C ALA A 7 34.85 -20.88 19.39
N ASP A 8 34.56 -19.96 20.31
CA ASP A 8 34.70 -20.18 21.75
C ASP A 8 33.65 -21.15 22.33
N LEU A 9 32.52 -21.33 21.65
CA LEU A 9 31.46 -22.25 22.08
C LEU A 9 31.75 -23.72 21.78
N LEU A 10 32.64 -24.02 20.83
CA LEU A 10 32.93 -25.39 20.37
C LEU A 10 34.30 -25.92 20.81
N HIS A 11 35.16 -25.03 21.32
CA HIS A 11 36.49 -25.34 21.83
C HIS A 11 36.56 -26.53 22.81
N PRO A 12 35.61 -26.74 23.76
CA PRO A 12 35.72 -27.86 24.69
C PRO A 12 35.49 -29.24 24.06
N ILE A 13 34.92 -29.31 22.85
CA ILE A 13 34.59 -30.58 22.17
C ILE A 13 35.62 -30.92 21.08
N SER A 14 36.20 -29.91 20.42
CA SER A 14 37.15 -30.10 19.32
C SER A 14 38.51 -30.62 19.77
N ASP A 15 39.04 -30.10 20.89
CA ASP A 15 40.40 -30.36 21.36
C ASP A 15 40.71 -31.81 21.76
N PRO A 16 39.82 -32.56 22.44
CA PRO A 16 40.07 -33.97 22.73
C PRO A 16 40.02 -34.83 21.46
N LEU A 17 39.11 -34.51 20.53
CA LEU A 17 38.89 -35.27 19.31
C LEU A 17 40.04 -35.08 18.30
N GLU A 18 40.58 -33.87 18.22
CA GLU A 18 41.77 -33.55 17.43
C GLU A 18 43.01 -34.27 17.96
N ARG A 19 43.19 -34.33 19.29
CA ARG A 19 44.32 -35.05 19.91
C ARG A 19 44.26 -36.55 19.66
N GLU A 20 43.09 -37.16 19.81
CA GLU A 20 42.89 -38.59 19.57
C GLU A 20 43.20 -38.96 18.10
N LEU A 21 42.69 -38.17 17.14
CA LEU A 21 42.88 -38.40 15.71
C LEU A 21 44.33 -38.19 15.25
N LYS A 22 45.02 -37.16 15.75
CA LYS A 22 46.45 -36.94 15.45
C LYS A 22 47.35 -38.03 16.02
N SER A 23 47.00 -38.58 17.19
CA SER A 23 47.78 -39.67 17.78
C SER A 23 47.68 -40.99 17.00
N SER A 24 46.68 -41.13 16.13
CA SER A 24 46.37 -42.36 15.37
C SER A 24 46.76 -42.29 13.89
N ASP A 25 47.51 -41.27 13.45
CA ASP A 25 47.89 -41.03 12.03
C ASP A 25 46.68 -40.84 11.08
N LEU A 26 45.54 -40.36 11.62
CA LEU A 26 44.27 -40.17 10.89
C LEU A 26 44.00 -38.68 10.59
N GLU A 27 45.04 -37.90 10.36
CA GLU A 27 44.92 -36.45 10.10
C GLU A 27 44.00 -36.13 8.91
N TRP A 28 43.98 -37.01 7.90
CA TRP A 28 43.12 -36.86 6.73
C TRP A 28 41.62 -36.91 7.09
N ILE A 29 41.23 -37.70 8.11
CA ILE A 29 39.83 -37.77 8.58
C ILE A 29 39.44 -36.45 9.22
N TRP A 30 40.32 -35.86 10.03
CA TRP A 30 40.09 -34.54 10.63
C TRP A 30 39.89 -33.46 9.55
N LEU A 31 40.73 -33.47 8.49
CA LEU A 31 40.55 -32.57 7.36
C LEU A 31 39.19 -32.74 6.68
N VAL A 32 38.76 -33.99 6.43
CA VAL A 32 37.44 -34.27 5.84
C VAL A 32 36.30 -33.78 6.71
N LEU A 33 36.35 -34.03 8.03
CA LEU A 33 35.34 -33.58 8.98
C LEU A 33 35.26 -32.05 9.07
N MET A 34 36.40 -31.38 9.09
CA MET A 34 36.48 -29.92 9.06
C MET A 34 35.87 -29.35 7.78
N TRP A 35 36.19 -29.91 6.61
CA TRP A 35 35.59 -29.48 5.34
C TRP A 35 34.08 -29.73 5.30
N ALA A 36 33.62 -30.89 5.78
CA ALA A 36 32.20 -31.20 5.88
C ALA A 36 31.46 -30.21 6.80
N TYR A 37 32.07 -29.81 7.91
CA TYR A 37 31.53 -28.80 8.80
C TYR A 37 31.45 -27.41 8.14
N ILE A 38 32.51 -26.96 7.46
CA ILE A 38 32.53 -25.67 6.75
C ILE A 38 31.46 -25.65 5.66
N ILE A 39 31.39 -26.72 4.84
CA ILE A 39 30.41 -26.85 3.75
C ILE A 39 28.99 -26.93 4.32
N GLY A 40 28.77 -27.72 5.36
CA GLY A 40 27.48 -27.86 6.05
C GLY A 40 27.02 -26.56 6.71
N GLY A 41 27.92 -25.84 7.36
CA GLY A 41 27.67 -24.51 7.93
C GLY A 41 27.36 -23.48 6.85
N TYR A 42 28.09 -23.48 5.73
CA TYR A 42 27.84 -22.61 4.59
C TYR A 42 26.47 -22.89 3.95
N LEU A 43 26.17 -24.16 3.62
CA LEU A 43 24.86 -24.58 3.10
C LEU A 43 23.73 -24.28 4.09
N GLY A 44 23.93 -24.55 5.38
CA GLY A 44 22.98 -24.23 6.44
C GLY A 44 22.72 -22.73 6.53
N SER A 45 23.78 -21.91 6.45
CA SER A 45 23.67 -20.45 6.39
C SER A 45 22.98 -19.98 5.12
N LEU A 46 23.19 -20.60 3.96
CA LEU A 46 22.48 -20.29 2.72
C LEU A 46 21.02 -20.72 2.76
N ILE A 47 20.67 -21.84 3.38
CA ILE A 47 19.29 -22.28 3.56
C ILE A 47 18.58 -21.39 4.56
N LEU A 48 19.24 -21.04 5.68
CA LEU A 48 18.75 -20.07 6.63
C LEU A 48 18.60 -18.73 5.96
N LEU A 49 19.61 -18.22 5.25
CA LEU A 49 19.54 -16.99 4.46
C LEU A 49 18.40 -17.10 3.46
N ASN A 50 18.26 -18.14 2.65
CA ASN A 50 17.14 -18.27 1.71
C ASN A 50 15.77 -18.30 2.40
N LYS A 51 15.67 -18.90 3.59
CA LYS A 51 14.47 -18.88 4.44
C LYS A 51 14.29 -17.57 5.21
N THR A 52 15.34 -16.77 5.37
CA THR A 52 15.39 -15.51 6.14
C THR A 52 15.72 -14.29 5.29
N ILE A 53 15.84 -14.43 3.95
CA ILE A 53 15.79 -13.38 2.95
C ILE A 53 14.36 -12.94 3.10
N LEU A 54 14.23 -11.93 3.94
CA LEU A 54 12.97 -11.35 4.33
C LEU A 54 12.19 -11.18 3.04
N PRO A 55 10.93 -11.65 2.99
CA PRO A 55 10.16 -11.57 1.77
C PRO A 55 10.25 -10.14 1.26
N PHE A 56 10.43 -9.94 -0.05
CA PHE A 56 10.76 -8.62 -0.61
C PHE A 56 9.75 -7.52 -0.24
N TRP A 57 8.53 -7.89 0.15
CA TRP A 57 7.48 -7.01 0.63
C TRP A 57 7.62 -6.60 2.10
N LEU A 58 8.47 -7.26 2.89
CA LEU A 58 8.63 -7.01 4.32
C LEU A 58 9.17 -5.61 4.63
N PRO A 59 10.19 -5.09 3.93
CA PRO A 59 10.62 -3.69 4.13
C PRO A 59 9.45 -2.72 3.94
N SER A 60 8.64 -2.92 2.90
CA SER A 60 7.44 -2.12 2.62
C SER A 60 6.37 -2.26 3.70
N TYR A 61 6.16 -3.49 4.20
CA TYR A 61 5.26 -3.77 5.31
C TYR A 61 5.68 -3.03 6.59
N LEU A 62 6.96 -3.14 6.96
CA LEU A 62 7.53 -2.49 8.14
C LEU A 62 7.53 -0.98 7.98
N TYR A 63 7.83 -0.47 6.79
CA TYR A 63 7.78 0.97 6.53
C TYR A 63 6.36 1.52 6.67
N ALA A 64 5.36 0.89 6.05
CA ALA A 64 3.98 1.33 6.18
C ALA A 64 3.47 1.25 7.63
N ARG A 65 3.84 0.20 8.37
CA ARG A 65 3.35 -0.04 9.73
C ARG A 65 4.07 0.78 10.80
N SER A 66 5.39 0.89 10.71
CA SER A 66 6.23 1.55 11.73
C SER A 66 6.55 2.99 11.38
N ILE A 67 6.70 3.29 10.08
CA ILE A 67 6.85 4.67 9.63
C ILE A 67 5.46 5.25 9.45
N ILE A 68 4.70 4.89 8.42
CA ILE A 68 3.44 5.60 8.11
C ILE A 68 2.34 5.41 9.20
N PHE A 69 2.47 4.41 10.07
CA PHE A 69 1.46 4.01 11.07
C PHE A 69 0.13 3.61 10.43
N THR A 70 0.22 2.88 9.32
CA THR A 70 -0.92 2.38 8.57
C THR A 70 -1.03 0.87 8.72
N LYS A 71 -2.23 0.38 9.05
CA LYS A 71 -2.52 -1.06 9.08
C LYS A 71 -2.66 -1.55 7.63
N ILE A 72 -1.74 -2.41 7.19
CA ILE A 72 -1.82 -3.08 5.88
C ILE A 72 -1.59 -4.59 6.02
N SER A 73 -2.09 -5.36 5.07
CA SER A 73 -1.83 -6.79 4.95
C SER A 73 -0.49 -7.08 4.24
N ALA A 74 -0.02 -8.33 4.29
CA ALA A 74 1.19 -8.73 3.55
C ALA A 74 1.00 -8.65 2.03
N ASP A 75 -0.18 -8.99 1.51
CA ASP A 75 -0.49 -8.86 0.08
C ASP A 75 -0.53 -7.39 -0.35
N GLU A 76 -1.09 -6.51 0.48
CA GLU A 76 -1.07 -5.07 0.24
C GLU A 76 0.35 -4.51 0.26
N ALA A 77 1.19 -4.94 1.21
CA ALA A 77 2.60 -4.55 1.25
C ALA A 77 3.36 -5.00 0.01
N LYS A 78 3.07 -6.20 -0.50
CA LYS A 78 3.64 -6.72 -1.76
C LYS A 78 3.25 -5.85 -2.94
N ARG A 79 1.98 -5.45 -3.02
CA ARG A 79 1.50 -4.54 -4.08
C ARG A 79 2.03 -3.11 -3.93
N LEU A 80 2.41 -2.69 -2.72
CA LEU A 80 3.03 -1.39 -2.46
C LEU A 80 4.55 -1.39 -2.62
N SER A 81 5.19 -2.55 -2.83
CA SER A 81 6.65 -2.65 -2.73
C SER A 81 7.37 -1.72 -3.70
N PHE A 82 6.79 -1.55 -4.88
CA PHE A 82 7.33 -0.73 -5.96
C PHE A 82 7.53 0.75 -5.56
N LEU A 83 6.79 1.25 -4.56
CA LEU A 83 6.97 2.61 -4.03
C LEU A 83 8.25 2.75 -3.18
N PHE A 84 8.77 1.64 -2.66
CA PHE A 84 9.79 1.63 -1.61
C PHE A 84 11.03 0.80 -1.96
N ASP A 85 11.02 0.02 -3.04
CA ASP A 85 12.12 -0.87 -3.43
C ASP A 85 13.03 -0.25 -4.51
N GLY A 86 12.69 0.93 -5.04
CA GLY A 86 13.46 1.60 -6.09
C GLY A 86 13.23 1.04 -7.50
N SER A 87 12.27 0.13 -7.70
CA SER A 87 11.92 -0.42 -9.02
C SER A 87 11.42 0.64 -10.01
N LEU A 88 10.98 1.80 -9.51
CA LEU A 88 10.54 2.96 -10.30
C LEU A 88 11.71 3.81 -10.81
N ASN A 89 12.57 3.21 -11.65
CA ASN A 89 13.77 3.88 -12.19
C ASN A 89 14.68 4.44 -11.07
N GLY A 90 14.82 3.72 -9.96
CA GLY A 90 15.56 4.18 -8.78
C GLY A 90 14.80 5.15 -7.88
N SER A 91 13.54 5.49 -8.20
CA SER A 91 12.73 6.36 -7.35
C SER A 91 12.25 5.63 -6.10
N TRP A 92 12.54 6.25 -4.96
CA TRP A 92 12.02 5.88 -3.66
C TRP A 92 11.09 6.98 -3.14
N TYR A 93 9.92 6.60 -2.61
CA TYR A 93 8.92 7.55 -2.12
C TYR A 93 8.83 7.52 -0.57
N PRO A 94 9.54 8.43 0.13
CA PRO A 94 9.38 8.61 1.57
C PRO A 94 8.03 9.24 1.86
N LEU A 95 6.99 8.46 2.10
CA LEU A 95 5.64 8.99 2.34
C LEU A 95 5.44 9.46 3.80
N GLY A 96 6.40 10.21 4.33
CA GLY A 96 6.41 10.69 5.71
C GLY A 96 5.25 11.64 6.01
N ALA A 97 4.89 12.52 5.06
CA ALA A 97 3.77 13.44 5.20
C ALA A 97 2.41 12.76 5.38
N LEU A 98 2.23 11.51 4.91
CA LEU A 98 0.97 10.77 5.13
C LEU A 98 0.68 10.54 6.63
N ARG A 99 1.69 10.60 7.51
CA ARG A 99 1.48 10.58 8.97
C ARG A 99 0.61 11.73 9.47
N LYS A 100 0.62 12.86 8.77
CA LYS A 100 -0.13 14.08 9.12
C LYS A 100 -1.61 14.00 8.69
N ILE A 101 -1.98 12.96 7.95
CA ILE A 101 -3.37 12.61 7.62
C ILE A 101 -3.97 11.85 8.81
N ASP A 102 -5.27 12.00 9.01
CA ASP A 102 -6.03 11.23 10.00
C ASP A 102 -5.78 9.71 9.81
N PRO A 103 -5.48 8.95 10.89
CA PRO A 103 -5.25 7.51 10.83
C PRO A 103 -6.28 6.71 10.02
N GLU A 104 -7.56 7.11 10.05
CA GLU A 104 -8.64 6.43 9.32
C GLU A 104 -8.46 6.52 7.79
N PHE A 105 -7.86 7.61 7.30
CA PHE A 105 -7.69 7.86 5.88
C PHE A 105 -6.29 7.53 5.33
N ARG A 106 -5.31 7.24 6.19
CA ARG A 106 -3.92 6.97 5.75
C ARG A 106 -3.82 5.78 4.80
N ARG A 107 -4.56 4.71 5.07
CA ARG A 107 -4.57 3.51 4.21
C ARG A 107 -5.14 3.82 2.83
N GLU A 108 -6.27 4.52 2.79
CA GLU A 108 -6.87 4.96 1.52
C GLU A 108 -5.91 5.89 0.76
N ALA A 109 -5.31 6.86 1.44
CA ALA A 109 -4.39 7.80 0.82
C ALA A 109 -3.16 7.10 0.22
N LEU A 110 -2.57 6.16 0.96
CA LEU A 110 -1.44 5.35 0.48
C LEU A 110 -1.80 4.54 -0.77
N PHE A 111 -3.00 3.94 -0.82
CA PHE A 111 -3.42 3.14 -1.97
C PHE A 111 -3.74 4.00 -3.19
N ARG A 112 -4.33 5.17 -2.98
CA ARG A 112 -4.59 6.12 -4.07
C ARG A 112 -3.30 6.68 -4.65
N PHE A 113 -2.35 7.01 -3.80
CA PHE A 113 -1.02 7.40 -4.24
C PHE A 113 -0.35 6.28 -5.05
N ALA A 114 -0.39 5.03 -4.57
CA ALA A 114 0.13 3.89 -5.31
C ALA A 114 -0.54 3.73 -6.69
N ASN A 115 -1.86 3.83 -6.76
CA ASN A 115 -2.59 3.76 -8.02
C ASN A 115 -2.24 4.89 -8.99
N LYS A 116 -1.99 6.10 -8.48
CA LYS A 116 -1.55 7.24 -9.29
C LYS A 116 -0.19 6.95 -9.91
N ILE A 117 0.81 6.61 -9.09
CA ILE A 117 2.17 6.32 -9.57
C ILE A 117 2.17 5.14 -10.55
N ALA A 118 1.42 4.07 -10.24
CA ALA A 118 1.28 2.95 -11.17
C ALA A 118 0.69 3.39 -12.53
N ALA A 119 -0.34 4.25 -12.52
CA ALA A 119 -0.95 4.75 -13.76
C ALA A 119 -0.01 5.65 -14.56
N GLU A 120 0.80 6.49 -13.91
CA GLU A 120 1.82 7.33 -14.57
C GLU A 120 2.91 6.48 -15.25
N GLN A 121 3.19 5.29 -14.72
CA GLN A 121 4.09 4.31 -15.32
C GLN A 121 3.41 3.40 -16.36
N GLY A 122 2.12 3.63 -16.65
CA GLY A 122 1.34 2.80 -17.57
C GLY A 122 0.99 1.41 -17.03
N TRP A 123 1.14 1.17 -15.73
CA TRP A 123 0.83 -0.10 -15.09
C TRP A 123 -0.65 -0.19 -14.70
N GLN A 124 -1.13 -1.42 -14.51
CA GLN A 124 -2.45 -1.64 -13.96
C GLN A 124 -2.50 -1.18 -12.49
N ARG A 125 -3.60 -0.51 -12.11
CA ARG A 125 -3.82 -0.05 -10.73
C ARG A 125 -3.84 -1.24 -9.75
N PRO A 126 -2.93 -1.29 -8.75
CA PRO A 126 -2.84 -2.41 -7.81
C PRO A 126 -4.03 -2.54 -6.85
N PHE A 127 -4.76 -1.44 -6.60
CA PHE A 127 -5.87 -1.39 -5.65
C PHE A 127 -7.16 -0.94 -6.33
N ALA A 128 -8.26 -1.62 -6.00
CA ALA A 128 -9.59 -1.19 -6.42
C ALA A 128 -10.02 0.05 -5.63
N MET A 129 -10.56 1.05 -6.32
CA MET A 129 -11.10 2.26 -5.72
C MET A 129 -12.63 2.30 -5.85
N PRO A 130 -13.34 2.96 -4.92
CA PRO A 130 -14.79 3.13 -5.01
C PRO A 130 -15.29 3.68 -6.34
N GLU A 131 -14.53 4.59 -6.94
CA GLU A 131 -14.90 5.24 -8.19
C GLU A 131 -14.81 4.30 -9.40
N ASP A 132 -14.04 3.21 -9.30
CA ASP A 132 -13.95 2.22 -10.37
C ASP A 132 -15.30 1.53 -10.58
N ILE A 133 -16.15 1.45 -9.54
CA ILE A 133 -17.50 0.88 -9.63
C ILE A 133 -18.37 1.72 -10.58
N LEU A 134 -18.35 3.06 -10.47
CA LEU A 134 -19.09 3.94 -11.39
C LEU A 134 -18.58 3.80 -12.81
N ARG A 135 -17.26 3.80 -12.98
CA ARG A 135 -16.65 3.72 -14.30
C ARG A 135 -17.08 2.45 -15.01
N ASN A 136 -17.15 1.34 -14.28
CA ASN A 136 -17.63 0.06 -14.80
C ASN A 136 -19.14 0.10 -15.08
N GLN A 137 -19.95 0.74 -14.22
CA GLN A 137 -21.40 0.89 -14.46
C GLN A 137 -21.71 1.77 -15.67
N HIS A 138 -21.02 2.89 -15.84
CA HIS A 138 -21.17 3.77 -17.01
C HIS A 138 -20.76 3.05 -18.28
N ARG A 139 -19.60 2.36 -18.26
CA ARG A 139 -19.15 1.56 -19.39
C ARG A 139 -20.17 0.48 -19.78
N ALA A 140 -20.73 -0.24 -18.80
CA ALA A 140 -21.76 -1.24 -19.06
C ALA A 140 -23.06 -0.63 -19.63
N LYS A 141 -23.46 0.57 -19.16
CA LYS A 141 -24.61 1.29 -19.73
C LYS A 141 -24.35 1.77 -21.15
N ASP A 142 -23.16 2.29 -21.44
CA ASP A 142 -22.77 2.75 -22.77
C ASP A 142 -22.67 1.59 -23.76
N GLU A 143 -22.13 0.44 -23.33
CA GLU A 143 -22.12 -0.80 -24.10
C GLU A 143 -23.56 -1.29 -24.36
N ALA A 144 -24.44 -1.29 -23.35
CA ALA A 144 -25.85 -1.64 -23.52
C ALA A 144 -26.63 -0.68 -24.44
N HIS A 145 -26.37 0.63 -24.35
CA HIS A 145 -26.95 1.64 -25.23
C HIS A 145 -26.39 1.58 -26.66
N THR A 146 -25.13 1.14 -26.82
CA THR A 146 -24.53 0.92 -28.13
C THR A 146 -25.14 -0.31 -28.81
N SER A 147 -25.51 -1.34 -28.04
CA SER A 147 -26.27 -2.50 -28.55
C SER A 147 -27.76 -2.25 -28.74
N GLN A 148 -28.38 -1.28 -28.04
CA GLN A 148 -29.80 -0.93 -28.19
C GLN A 148 -30.07 0.26 -29.14
N LYS A 149 -29.03 0.91 -29.69
CA LYS A 149 -29.19 2.01 -30.65
C LYS A 149 -29.76 1.59 -32.01
N GLU A 150 -30.00 0.30 -32.24
CA GLU A 150 -30.81 -0.22 -33.35
C GLU A 150 -32.32 -0.24 -33.07
N THR A 151 -32.82 0.14 -31.89
CA THR A 151 -34.27 0.21 -31.67
C THR A 151 -34.70 1.33 -30.69
N ARG A 152 -35.04 2.49 -31.29
CA ARG A 152 -36.02 3.51 -30.84
C ARG A 152 -35.86 4.25 -29.50
N HIS A 153 -35.73 5.57 -29.66
CA HIS A 153 -36.51 6.69 -29.07
C HIS A 153 -37.19 6.59 -27.67
N THR A 154 -36.85 7.63 -26.88
CA THR A 154 -37.59 8.37 -25.83
C THR A 154 -37.95 7.66 -24.51
N THR A 155 -37.45 8.17 -23.38
CA THR A 155 -38.09 9.20 -22.52
C THR A 155 -37.34 9.31 -21.18
N ASN A 156 -36.93 10.52 -20.81
CA ASN A 156 -36.34 10.80 -19.50
C ASN A 156 -37.43 11.03 -18.44
N LYS A 157 -37.32 10.35 -17.29
CA LYS A 157 -38.03 10.67 -16.04
C LYS A 157 -37.01 10.91 -14.91
N PRO A 158 -37.24 11.88 -14.01
CA PRO A 158 -36.35 12.15 -12.89
C PRO A 158 -36.57 11.13 -11.77
N GLY A 159 -35.52 10.39 -11.41
CA GLY A 159 -35.56 9.28 -10.47
C GLY A 159 -35.17 9.67 -9.03
N SER A 160 -35.94 9.09 -8.10
CA SER A 160 -35.74 8.93 -6.66
C SER A 160 -34.29 8.96 -6.12
N PHE A 161 -34.09 9.73 -5.04
CA PHE A 161 -32.82 10.01 -4.32
C PHE A 161 -32.05 8.79 -3.78
N SER A 162 -32.68 7.61 -3.62
CA SER A 162 -31.99 6.42 -3.10
C SER A 162 -31.16 5.65 -4.13
N ALA A 163 -31.18 6.09 -5.41
CA ALA A 163 -30.59 5.35 -6.51
C ALA A 163 -29.42 6.07 -7.22
N ASP A 164 -28.99 7.25 -6.78
CA ASP A 164 -27.86 7.96 -7.40
C ASP A 164 -26.52 7.40 -6.87
N PRO A 165 -25.79 6.59 -7.65
CA PRO A 165 -24.57 5.94 -7.18
C PRO A 165 -23.45 6.96 -6.92
N GLN A 166 -23.56 8.16 -7.49
CA GLN A 166 -22.64 9.27 -7.27
C GLN A 166 -22.68 9.75 -5.80
N ILE A 167 -23.85 9.77 -5.17
CA ILE A 167 -24.00 10.17 -3.76
C ILE A 167 -23.21 9.23 -2.86
N GLY A 168 -23.35 7.92 -3.07
CA GLY A 168 -22.64 6.90 -2.30
C GLY A 168 -21.12 7.09 -2.36
N ILE A 169 -20.60 7.45 -3.53
CA ILE A 169 -19.17 7.71 -3.70
C ILE A 169 -18.74 9.02 -3.07
N CYS A 170 -19.48 10.12 -3.25
CA CYS A 170 -19.15 11.37 -2.56
C CYS A 170 -19.15 11.18 -1.03
N LEU A 171 -20.09 10.40 -0.50
CA LEU A 171 -20.10 10.02 0.91
C LEU A 171 -18.83 9.24 1.28
N GLN A 172 -18.48 8.22 0.51
CA GLN A 172 -17.28 7.42 0.76
C GLN A 172 -15.98 8.24 0.63
N ILE A 173 -15.91 9.17 -0.31
CA ILE A 173 -14.80 10.13 -0.47
C ILE A 173 -14.65 10.96 0.80
N LEU A 174 -15.74 11.33 1.48
CA LEU A 174 -15.68 12.02 2.77
C LEU A 174 -15.54 11.09 3.98
N GLY A 175 -15.50 9.76 3.79
CA GLY A 175 -15.42 8.78 4.87
C GLY A 175 -16.76 8.47 5.54
N LEU A 176 -17.87 8.74 4.86
CA LEU A 176 -19.23 8.49 5.35
C LEU A 176 -19.80 7.24 4.69
N HIS A 177 -20.38 6.34 5.48
CA HIS A 177 -20.99 5.10 4.98
C HIS A 177 -22.44 5.30 4.52
N GLN A 178 -23.12 6.32 5.04
CA GLN A 178 -24.50 6.63 4.74
C GLN A 178 -24.74 8.13 4.79
N MET A 179 -25.83 8.58 4.18
CA MET A 179 -26.24 9.98 4.20
C MET A 179 -26.50 10.42 5.65
N PRO A 180 -25.78 11.44 6.16
CA PRO A 180 -26.03 11.93 7.51
C PRO A 180 -27.41 12.58 7.66
N LYS A 181 -27.86 12.73 8.90
CA LYS A 181 -29.15 13.40 9.20
C LYS A 181 -29.03 14.92 9.05
N SER A 182 -27.84 15.47 9.29
CA SER A 182 -27.57 16.90 9.22
C SER A 182 -26.47 17.21 8.20
N PHE A 183 -26.57 18.36 7.54
CA PHE A 183 -25.51 18.86 6.66
C PHE A 183 -24.23 19.24 7.43
N GLU A 184 -24.36 19.61 8.72
CA GLU A 184 -23.20 19.90 9.56
C GLU A 184 -22.28 18.67 9.73
N ASP A 185 -22.83 17.46 9.71
CA ASP A 185 -22.03 16.22 9.78
C ASP A 185 -21.15 16.06 8.53
N ILE A 186 -21.66 16.43 7.36
CA ILE A 186 -20.90 16.43 6.09
C ILE A 186 -19.78 17.46 6.16
N LYS A 187 -20.10 18.66 6.63
CA LYS A 187 -19.13 19.74 6.79
C LYS A 187 -18.02 19.36 7.76
N ALA A 188 -18.36 18.71 8.87
CA ALA A 188 -17.40 18.19 9.84
C ALA A 188 -16.50 17.11 9.24
N ALA A 189 -17.06 16.14 8.50
CA ALA A 189 -16.30 15.11 7.81
C ALA A 189 -15.34 15.70 6.77
N TYR A 190 -15.82 16.63 5.94
CA TYR A 190 -15.03 17.34 4.95
C TYR A 190 -13.87 18.11 5.59
N ARG A 191 -14.13 18.93 6.62
CA ARG A 191 -13.08 19.70 7.32
C ARG A 191 -11.99 18.80 7.91
N ARG A 192 -12.39 17.67 8.50
CA ARG A 192 -11.45 16.69 9.05
C ARG A 192 -10.53 16.13 7.96
N LYS A 193 -11.12 15.72 6.83
CA LYS A 193 -10.37 15.08 5.75
C LYS A 193 -9.50 16.08 4.97
N ILE A 194 -10.03 17.24 4.58
CA ILE A 194 -9.29 18.26 3.81
C ILE A 194 -8.10 18.84 4.58
N ALA A 195 -8.20 18.96 5.91
CA ALA A 195 -7.09 19.39 6.74
C ALA A 195 -5.88 18.45 6.64
N GLY A 196 -6.09 17.18 6.29
CA GLY A 196 -5.02 16.21 6.03
C GLY A 196 -4.22 16.49 4.75
N PHE A 197 -4.84 17.13 3.76
CA PHE A 197 -4.30 17.30 2.40
C PHE A 197 -3.86 18.74 2.07
N HIS A 198 -3.76 19.62 3.06
CA HIS A 198 -3.29 20.99 2.85
C HIS A 198 -1.86 21.02 2.27
N PRO A 199 -1.57 21.80 1.20
CA PRO A 199 -0.27 21.82 0.53
C PRO A 199 0.93 22.03 1.48
N ASP A 200 0.79 22.90 2.48
CA ASP A 200 1.83 23.15 3.50
C ASP A 200 2.31 21.89 4.23
N LYS A 201 1.47 20.85 4.34
CA LYS A 201 1.88 19.58 4.97
C LYS A 201 2.87 18.79 4.10
N PHE A 202 2.92 19.07 2.81
CA PHE A 202 3.69 18.38 1.77
C PHE A 202 4.76 19.27 1.13
N SER A 203 5.03 20.47 1.66
CA SER A 203 5.95 21.44 1.06
C SER A 203 7.40 20.95 0.90
N ASN A 204 7.83 20.02 1.75
CA ASN A 204 9.16 19.40 1.70
C ASN A 204 9.16 18.02 1.03
N GLU A 205 8.03 17.60 0.45
CA GLU A 205 7.89 16.30 -0.22
C GLU A 205 8.22 16.41 -1.72
N ARG A 206 8.33 15.26 -2.38
CA ARG A 206 8.55 15.21 -3.83
C ARG A 206 7.36 15.79 -4.60
N ALA A 207 7.62 16.30 -5.81
CA ALA A 207 6.60 16.94 -6.65
C ALA A 207 5.38 16.04 -6.90
N GLU A 208 5.58 14.74 -7.09
CA GLU A 208 4.51 13.77 -7.32
C GLU A 208 3.59 13.64 -6.10
N VAL A 209 4.15 13.76 -4.89
CA VAL A 209 3.41 13.72 -3.62
C VAL A 209 2.63 15.03 -3.41
N LEU A 210 3.23 16.17 -3.73
CA LEU A 210 2.56 17.46 -3.67
C LEU A 210 1.38 17.51 -4.66
N GLN A 211 1.60 17.08 -5.90
CA GLN A 211 0.56 16.99 -6.93
C GLN A 211 -0.56 16.03 -6.49
N TYR A 212 -0.22 14.92 -5.82
CA TYR A 212 -1.22 14.02 -5.24
C TYR A 212 -2.08 14.72 -4.18
N ALA A 213 -1.47 15.49 -3.28
CA ALA A 213 -2.22 16.23 -2.26
C ALA A 213 -3.17 17.29 -2.87
N GLU A 214 -2.74 17.97 -3.94
CA GLU A 214 -3.59 18.90 -4.68
C GLU A 214 -4.77 18.21 -5.37
N GLU A 215 -4.53 17.09 -6.05
CA GLU A 215 -5.56 16.29 -6.69
C GLU A 215 -6.59 15.78 -5.69
N GLU A 216 -6.14 15.30 -4.53
CA GLU A 216 -7.08 14.89 -3.47
C GLU A 216 -7.85 16.04 -2.87
N SER A 217 -7.22 17.20 -2.70
CA SER A 217 -7.93 18.39 -2.21
C SER A 217 -9.04 18.79 -3.18
N LYS A 218 -8.77 18.80 -4.49
CA LYS A 218 -9.79 19.06 -5.53
C LYS A 218 -10.91 18.02 -5.48
N ARG A 219 -10.56 16.75 -5.27
CA ARG A 219 -11.52 15.64 -5.18
C ARG A 219 -12.45 15.75 -3.98
N LEU A 220 -11.90 16.12 -2.82
CA LEU A 220 -12.67 16.38 -1.60
C LEU A 220 -13.61 17.57 -1.77
N ASN A 221 -13.12 18.66 -2.39
CA ASN A 221 -13.94 19.84 -2.68
C ASN A 221 -15.13 19.47 -3.58
N PHE A 222 -14.87 18.71 -4.65
CA PHE A 222 -15.92 18.22 -5.53
C PHE A 222 -16.98 17.40 -4.79
N ALA A 223 -16.56 16.43 -3.97
CA ALA A 223 -17.48 15.59 -3.21
C ALA A 223 -18.32 16.41 -2.22
N TYR A 224 -17.71 17.39 -1.55
CA TYR A 224 -18.41 18.32 -0.66
C TYR A 224 -19.46 19.15 -1.41
N SER A 225 -19.07 19.86 -2.49
CA SER A 225 -19.99 20.70 -3.27
C SER A 225 -21.14 19.90 -3.88
N TYR A 226 -20.87 18.67 -4.32
CA TYR A 226 -21.90 17.79 -4.85
C TYR A 226 -22.94 17.42 -3.79
N LEU A 227 -22.50 17.03 -2.59
CA LEU A 227 -23.39 16.70 -1.49
C LEU A 227 -24.14 17.93 -0.96
N GLU A 228 -23.49 19.10 -0.91
CA GLU A 228 -24.11 20.38 -0.55
C GLU A 228 -25.28 20.73 -1.47
N SER A 229 -25.07 20.64 -2.78
CA SER A 229 -26.11 20.90 -3.78
C SER A 229 -27.31 19.95 -3.62
N ARG A 230 -27.04 18.68 -3.32
CA ARG A 230 -28.08 17.66 -3.10
C ARG A 230 -28.84 17.84 -1.78
N PHE A 231 -28.17 18.31 -0.73
CA PHE A 231 -28.81 18.64 0.55
C PHE A 231 -29.65 19.91 0.46
N ALA A 232 -29.15 20.95 -0.20
CA ALA A 232 -29.88 22.21 -0.38
C ALA A 232 -31.17 21.99 -1.18
N GLY A 233 -31.12 21.20 -2.26
CA GLY A 233 -32.30 20.83 -3.04
C GLY A 233 -33.32 19.94 -2.31
N LYS A 234 -33.04 19.49 -1.08
CA LYS A 234 -33.98 18.76 -0.21
C LYS A 234 -34.75 19.70 0.74
N MET A 235 -34.28 20.93 0.92
CA MET A 235 -34.90 21.94 1.80
C MET A 235 -35.78 22.96 1.06
N THR A 236 -35.84 22.88 -0.27
CA THR A 236 -36.79 23.58 -1.15
C THR A 236 -37.86 22.62 -1.62
#